data_AF-A0A381X3E9-F1
#
_entry.id   AF-A0A381X3E9-F1
#
_cell.length_a   1.000
_cell.length_b   1.000
_cell.length_c   1.000
_cell.angle_alpha   90.00
_cell.angle_beta   90.00
_cell.angle_gamma   90.00
#
_symmetry.space_group_name_H-M   'P 1'
#
loop_
_entity.id
_entity.type
_entity.pdbx_description
1 polymer ?
#
loop_
_entity_poly.entity_id
_entity_poly.type
_entity_poly.pdbx_seq_one_letter_code
_entity_poly.pdbx_strand_id
1 'polypeptide(L)'
;MGGVYDRMAPGLFHDYFTLVGPVDFLPKQSIDKIVSLEQSILLIYLAACMLIGVIVSKRVFSSADEYWVGGRGIGVSVNSLAIMATLASGGSIVGVMGLGYSKGIPFALALFSGAVVGFPLASVLVANPLRNFGKYTITDFLSFRYPHPAIQIGVPLIILSSFTVYIVAQLKAAGITSEALLGLPYHQSVILFTIVFIVYVSFGGMVAVTWTDMFQGGLMVIVVVGTGFYLLTTHEHLNNPLITATTRAPELGLMKEAPLSSMIGSFVIWAAAISVMPHIVMRVYSAKNSQAAKLSLNIAVIIYSILILSSLLIIVPVGKILFPVLDDADMVFLKIIESSFSPVMRGCAVAAIMAAVMSTTDALLLACSSAVSHDLLGYVSPDLDNALKNRIRIYCTWLIGLVAMVFAFDPPPLITLFYSASIGVLCAGLFIPTIAGIWWKKTNTMGGVSALLVGVTTYLIVQFNPDAPPLSAILFALPASLLGLLIGNRFGINVTDDIIEKVSKLHV
;
A
#
# COMPACT_ATOMS: atom_id res chain seq x y z
N MET A 1 -55.53 7.14 -8.27
CA MET A 1 -55.46 6.54 -9.63
C MET A 1 -54.19 5.70 -9.63
N GLY A 2 -54.19 4.37 -9.50
CA GLY A 2 -55.19 3.38 -9.88
C GLY A 2 -54.70 2.62 -11.11
N GLY A 3 -53.89 1.57 -10.90
CA GLY A 3 -53.64 0.49 -11.84
C GLY A 3 -52.46 0.67 -12.81
N VAL A 4 -51.35 -0.03 -12.55
CA VAL A 4 -50.71 -1.05 -13.44
C VAL A 4 -49.68 -1.82 -12.58
N TYR A 5 -50.16 -2.71 -11.71
CA TYR A 5 -49.36 -3.78 -11.10
C TYR A 5 -50.28 -4.98 -11.00
N ASP A 6 -50.48 -5.67 -12.12
CA ASP A 6 -50.94 -7.06 -12.13
C ASP A 6 -50.80 -7.62 -13.54
N ARG A 7 -49.78 -8.47 -13.71
CA ARG A 7 -49.68 -9.64 -14.60
C ARG A 7 -48.23 -10.10 -14.65
N MET A 8 -47.81 -10.80 -13.60
CA MET A 8 -46.70 -11.74 -13.67
C MET A 8 -47.19 -13.01 -14.40
N ALA A 9 -46.50 -13.41 -15.45
CA ALA A 9 -46.54 -14.78 -15.96
C ALA A 9 -45.29 -15.51 -15.42
N PRO A 10 -45.44 -16.62 -14.68
CA PRO A 10 -44.30 -17.39 -14.16
C PRO A 10 -43.79 -18.32 -15.27
N GLY A 11 -42.62 -18.01 -15.83
CA GLY A 11 -42.03 -18.86 -16.88
C GLY A 11 -40.67 -18.44 -17.45
N LEU A 12 -40.17 -17.23 -17.16
CA LEU A 12 -38.99 -16.67 -17.84
C LEU A 12 -37.66 -16.76 -17.07
N PHE A 13 -37.59 -17.58 -16.02
CA PHE A 13 -36.34 -17.84 -15.27
C PHE A 13 -35.68 -19.20 -15.60
N HIS A 14 -36.30 -20.04 -16.45
CA HIS A 14 -35.78 -21.37 -16.76
C HIS A 14 -35.06 -21.48 -18.13
N ASP A 15 -35.27 -20.52 -19.05
CA ASP A 15 -34.82 -20.65 -20.45
C ASP A 15 -33.54 -19.85 -20.81
N TYR A 16 -32.85 -19.24 -19.83
CA TYR A 16 -31.55 -18.59 -20.07
C TYR A 16 -30.35 -19.55 -19.97
N PHE A 17 -30.55 -20.80 -19.55
CA PHE A 17 -29.48 -21.79 -19.33
C PHE A 17 -29.40 -22.91 -20.39
N THR A 18 -30.16 -22.84 -21.49
CA THR A 18 -30.25 -23.93 -22.48
C THR A 18 -29.95 -23.54 -23.93
N LEU A 19 -29.50 -22.31 -24.20
CA LEU A 19 -29.19 -21.83 -25.57
C LEU A 19 -27.71 -21.44 -25.81
N VAL A 20 -26.81 -21.89 -24.93
CA VAL A 20 -25.37 -21.94 -25.23
C VAL A 20 -24.94 -23.39 -25.05
N GLY A 21 -24.90 -24.15 -26.15
CA GLY A 21 -24.29 -25.48 -26.17
C GLY A 21 -22.84 -25.40 -25.69
N PRO A 22 -22.26 -26.49 -25.16
CA PRO A 22 -20.89 -26.48 -24.68
C PRO A 22 -19.97 -26.07 -25.83
N VAL A 23 -19.28 -24.94 -25.66
CA VAL A 23 -18.17 -24.58 -26.52
C VAL A 23 -17.09 -25.62 -26.23
N ASP A 24 -16.79 -26.44 -27.23
CA ASP A 24 -15.67 -27.39 -27.20
C ASP A 24 -14.36 -26.60 -27.11
N PHE A 25 -13.99 -26.24 -25.89
CA PHE A 25 -12.61 -25.96 -25.56
C PHE A 25 -11.82 -27.25 -25.74
N LEU A 26 -10.71 -27.13 -26.46
CA LEU A 26 -9.65 -28.12 -26.65
C LEU A 26 -9.53 -29.09 -25.46
N PRO A 27 -9.22 -30.37 -25.73
CA PRO A 27 -9.36 -31.44 -24.75
C PRO A 27 -8.67 -31.09 -23.44
N LYS A 28 -9.46 -31.08 -22.35
CA LYS A 28 -8.96 -31.19 -20.98
C LYS A 28 -8.02 -32.39 -20.94
N GLN A 29 -6.72 -32.14 -21.00
CA GLN A 29 -5.73 -33.12 -20.60
C GLN A 29 -6.01 -33.45 -19.14
N SER A 30 -6.49 -34.67 -18.96
CA SER A 30 -6.67 -35.36 -17.71
C SER A 30 -5.39 -35.32 -16.88
N ILE A 31 -5.52 -34.73 -15.70
CA ILE A 31 -4.81 -35.03 -14.44
C ILE A 31 -3.60 -35.96 -14.61
N ASP A 32 -2.42 -35.34 -14.72
CA ASP A 32 -1.36 -35.61 -13.76
C ASP A 32 -1.24 -34.37 -12.89
N LYS A 33 -1.47 -34.52 -11.57
CA LYS A 33 -1.26 -33.47 -10.55
C LYS A 33 0.24 -33.22 -10.35
N ILE A 34 0.94 -32.81 -11.40
CA ILE A 34 2.28 -32.26 -11.26
C ILE A 34 2.09 -30.76 -11.04
N VAL A 35 2.45 -30.30 -9.85
CA VAL A 35 2.60 -28.87 -9.54
C VAL A 35 3.48 -28.28 -10.64
N SER A 36 2.99 -27.25 -11.37
CA SER A 36 3.78 -26.67 -12.44
C SER A 36 5.12 -26.14 -11.90
N LEU A 37 6.12 -26.00 -12.76
CA LEU A 37 7.42 -25.50 -12.31
C LEU A 37 7.28 -24.10 -11.67
N GLU A 38 6.41 -23.26 -12.22
CA GLU A 38 6.05 -21.95 -11.67
C GLU A 38 5.45 -22.05 -10.27
N GLN A 39 4.48 -22.96 -10.09
CA GLN A 39 3.84 -23.19 -8.79
C GLN A 39 4.84 -23.74 -7.76
N SER A 40 5.79 -24.60 -8.18
CA SER A 40 6.84 -25.13 -7.31
C SER A 40 7.78 -24.03 -6.83
N ILE A 41 8.20 -23.12 -7.72
CA ILE A 41 9.03 -21.96 -7.37
C ILE A 41 8.29 -21.06 -6.37
N LEU A 42 7.01 -20.79 -6.60
CA LEU A 42 6.18 -20.03 -5.67
C LEU A 42 6.11 -20.70 -4.29
N LEU A 43 5.86 -22.02 -4.23
CA LEU A 43 5.78 -22.75 -2.96
C LEU A 43 7.11 -22.71 -2.19
N ILE A 44 8.24 -22.83 -2.89
CA ILE A 44 9.58 -22.69 -2.29
C ILE A 44 9.76 -21.29 -1.71
N TYR A 45 9.37 -20.25 -2.47
CA TYR A 45 9.40 -18.87 -2.02
C TYR A 45 8.54 -18.66 -0.76
N LEU A 46 7.28 -19.11 -0.77
CA LEU A 46 6.37 -18.99 0.38
C LEU A 46 6.90 -19.74 1.61
N ALA A 47 7.44 -20.95 1.41
CA ALA A 47 8.05 -21.72 2.48
C ALA A 47 9.29 -21.02 3.07
N ALA A 48 10.13 -20.40 2.23
CA ALA A 48 11.28 -19.63 2.69
C ALA A 48 10.85 -18.42 3.53
N CYS A 49 9.82 -17.68 3.11
CA CYS A 49 9.25 -16.58 3.90
C CYS A 49 8.73 -17.07 5.25
N MET A 50 7.94 -18.16 5.27
CA MET A 50 7.44 -18.74 6.52
C MET A 50 8.57 -19.20 7.44
N LEU A 51 9.61 -19.83 6.90
CA LEU A 51 10.77 -20.28 7.66
C LEU A 51 11.48 -19.12 8.36
N ILE A 52 11.73 -18.01 7.63
CA ILE A 52 12.32 -16.80 8.19
C ILE A 52 11.44 -16.26 9.33
N GLY A 53 10.12 -16.19 9.12
CA GLY A 53 9.16 -15.79 10.15
C GLY A 53 9.25 -16.63 11.42
N VAL A 54 9.24 -17.96 11.28
CA VAL A 54 9.30 -18.89 12.42
C VAL A 54 10.63 -18.77 13.18
N ILE A 55 11.76 -18.69 12.47
CA ILE A 55 13.10 -18.57 13.08
C ILE A 55 13.20 -17.29 13.91
N VAL A 56 12.64 -16.18 13.40
CA VAL A 56 12.73 -14.87 14.05
C VAL A 56 11.68 -14.70 15.16
N SER A 57 10.54 -15.38 15.08
CA SER A 57 9.41 -15.23 16.01
C SER A 57 9.76 -15.46 17.49
N LYS A 58 10.71 -16.36 17.81
CA LYS A 58 11.11 -16.63 19.21
C LYS A 58 11.68 -15.40 19.94
N ARG A 59 12.28 -14.44 19.22
CA ARG A 59 12.81 -13.20 19.81
C ARG A 59 11.75 -12.11 19.95
N VAL A 60 10.76 -12.15 19.06
CA VAL A 60 9.74 -11.10 18.84
C VAL A 60 8.73 -10.99 19.99
N PHE A 61 8.43 -12.09 20.69
CA PHE A 61 7.45 -12.10 21.78
C PHE A 61 8.01 -11.74 23.17
N SER A 62 9.27 -11.28 23.25
CA SER A 62 9.93 -10.96 24.52
C SER A 62 9.49 -9.62 25.11
N SER A 63 9.17 -8.63 24.28
CA SER A 63 8.71 -7.30 24.72
C SER A 63 7.93 -6.57 23.62
N ALA A 64 7.20 -5.51 23.99
CA ALA A 64 6.54 -4.63 23.03
C ALA A 64 7.54 -3.91 22.10
N ASP A 65 8.74 -3.59 22.58
CA ASP A 65 9.78 -2.95 21.77
C ASP A 65 10.35 -3.90 20.70
N GLU A 66 10.54 -5.18 21.05
CA GLU A 66 10.91 -6.22 20.09
C GLU A 66 9.78 -6.50 19.08
N TYR A 67 8.53 -6.49 19.54
CA TYR A 67 7.40 -6.78 18.68
C TYR A 67 7.10 -5.66 17.68
N TRP A 68 6.95 -4.42 18.14
CA TRP A 68 6.47 -3.30 17.31
C TRP A 68 7.57 -2.61 16.52
N VAL A 69 8.79 -2.55 17.08
CA VAL A 69 9.90 -1.79 16.48
C VAL A 69 11.20 -2.59 16.37
N GLY A 70 11.20 -3.88 16.73
CA GLY A 70 12.33 -4.77 16.54
C GLY A 70 13.58 -4.39 17.32
N GLY A 71 13.40 -3.94 18.57
CA GLY A 71 14.50 -3.57 19.46
C GLY A 71 15.25 -2.30 19.02
N ARG A 72 14.72 -1.58 18.03
CA ARG A 72 15.30 -0.33 17.48
C ARG A 72 16.75 -0.46 17.03
N GLY A 73 17.12 -1.64 16.54
CA GLY A 73 18.49 -1.99 16.15
C GLY A 73 18.73 -2.10 14.63
N ILE A 74 17.73 -1.78 13.80
CA ILE A 74 17.77 -2.13 12.38
C ILE A 74 18.74 -1.21 11.63
N GLY A 75 19.71 -1.83 10.94
CA GLY A 75 20.71 -1.13 10.14
C GLY A 75 20.16 -0.57 8.82
N VAL A 76 20.89 0.38 8.24
CA VAL A 76 20.46 1.12 7.04
C VAL A 76 20.15 0.20 5.87
N SER A 77 21.04 -0.74 5.51
CA SER A 77 20.86 -1.56 4.32
C SER A 77 19.59 -2.42 4.38
N VAL A 78 19.38 -3.10 5.50
CA VAL A 78 18.20 -3.94 5.73
C VAL A 78 16.94 -3.08 5.75
N ASN A 79 16.95 -1.97 6.50
CA ASN A 79 15.78 -1.11 6.62
C ASN A 79 15.44 -0.41 5.29
N SER A 80 16.42 -0.04 4.47
CA SER A 80 16.20 0.60 3.16
C SER A 80 15.50 -0.35 2.19
N LEU A 81 15.99 -1.59 2.08
CA LEU A 81 15.36 -2.60 1.24
C LEU A 81 13.98 -2.97 1.76
N ALA A 82 13.82 -3.07 3.09
CA ALA A 82 12.52 -3.35 3.67
C ALA A 82 11.50 -2.25 3.40
N ILE A 83 11.87 -0.98 3.64
CA ILE A 83 11.03 0.18 3.31
C ILE A 83 10.69 0.20 1.82
N MET A 84 11.68 -0.01 0.95
CA MET A 84 11.45 -0.06 -0.49
C MET A 84 10.49 -1.19 -0.87
N ALA A 85 10.67 -2.39 -0.31
CA ALA A 85 9.80 -3.53 -0.55
C ALA A 85 8.36 -3.27 -0.09
N THR A 86 8.16 -2.64 1.07
CA THR A 86 6.82 -2.25 1.54
C THR A 86 6.16 -1.20 0.62
N LEU A 87 6.95 -0.35 -0.06
CA LEU A 87 6.42 0.63 -1.02
C LEU A 87 6.22 0.07 -2.42
N ALA A 88 7.07 -0.87 -2.85
CA ALA A 88 7.04 -1.53 -4.15
C ALA A 88 5.87 -2.53 -4.29
N SER A 89 4.74 -2.24 -3.63
CA SER A 89 3.54 -3.05 -3.50
C SER A 89 3.01 -3.67 -4.79
N GLY A 90 2.07 -4.62 -4.68
CA GLY A 90 1.32 -5.12 -5.83
C GLY A 90 0.62 -3.99 -6.60
N GLY A 91 0.12 -2.97 -5.88
CA GLY A 91 -0.40 -1.74 -6.47
C GLY A 91 0.64 -0.91 -7.24
N SER A 92 1.90 -0.99 -6.85
CA SER A 92 3.02 -0.28 -7.49
C SER A 92 3.57 -1.05 -8.69
N ILE A 93 3.87 -2.35 -8.54
CA ILE A 93 4.45 -3.15 -9.64
C ILE A 93 3.41 -3.44 -10.73
N VAL A 94 2.17 -3.78 -10.35
CA VAL A 94 1.12 -4.11 -11.32
C VAL A 94 0.31 -2.87 -11.65
N GLY A 95 -0.19 -2.16 -10.63
CA GLY A 95 -1.15 -1.09 -10.82
C GLY A 95 -0.58 0.20 -11.42
N VAL A 96 0.66 0.62 -11.09
CA VAL A 96 1.27 1.80 -11.72
C VAL A 96 1.58 1.54 -13.19
N MET A 97 1.92 0.31 -13.56
CA MET A 97 2.07 -0.08 -14.96
C MET A 97 0.74 -0.04 -15.70
N GLY A 98 -0.33 -0.60 -15.11
CA GLY A 98 -1.69 -0.52 -15.67
C GLY A 98 -2.20 0.92 -15.79
N LEU A 99 -1.87 1.77 -14.83
CA LEU A 99 -2.18 3.20 -14.88
C LEU A 99 -1.43 3.89 -16.02
N GLY A 100 -0.14 3.61 -16.20
CA GLY A 100 0.66 4.12 -17.31
C GLY A 100 0.14 3.66 -18.67
N TYR A 101 -0.28 2.39 -18.76
CA TYR A 101 -0.84 1.80 -19.98
C TYR A 101 -2.20 2.43 -20.38
N SER A 102 -3.07 2.68 -19.40
CA SER A 102 -4.45 3.14 -19.65
C SER A 102 -4.64 4.66 -19.68
N LYS A 103 -3.93 5.39 -18.80
CA LYS A 103 -4.06 6.86 -18.63
C LYS A 103 -2.84 7.65 -19.10
N GLY A 104 -1.82 6.96 -19.59
CA GLY A 104 -0.59 7.55 -20.09
C GLY A 104 0.52 7.63 -19.03
N ILE A 105 1.76 7.56 -19.48
CA ILE A 105 2.97 7.60 -18.64
C ILE A 105 3.05 8.88 -17.80
N PRO A 106 2.70 10.08 -18.31
CA PRO A 106 2.74 11.30 -17.49
C PRO A 106 1.85 11.24 -16.23
N PHE A 107 0.67 10.61 -16.32
CA PHE A 107 -0.23 10.48 -15.16
C PHE A 107 0.36 9.54 -14.11
N ALA A 108 0.90 8.40 -14.53
CA ALA A 108 1.60 7.47 -13.63
C ALA A 108 2.84 8.10 -12.98
N LEU A 109 3.61 8.90 -13.75
CA LEU A 109 4.76 9.65 -13.24
C LEU A 109 4.38 10.76 -12.25
N ALA A 110 3.19 11.38 -12.35
CA ALA A 110 2.73 12.38 -11.38
C ALA A 110 2.55 11.75 -9.99
N LEU A 111 1.90 10.60 -9.92
CA LEU A 111 1.74 9.83 -8.68
C LEU A 111 3.11 9.40 -8.13
N PHE A 112 3.96 8.82 -9.00
CA PHE A 112 5.27 8.32 -8.62
C PHE A 112 6.22 9.44 -8.15
N SER A 113 6.27 10.57 -8.85
CA SER A 113 7.09 11.72 -8.46
C SER A 113 6.66 12.30 -7.10
N GLY A 114 5.37 12.22 -6.76
CA GLY A 114 4.88 12.50 -5.42
C GLY A 114 5.59 11.64 -4.37
N ALA A 115 5.62 10.33 -4.57
CA ALA A 115 6.35 9.43 -3.67
C ALA A 115 7.85 9.76 -3.64
N VAL A 116 8.49 10.03 -4.80
CA VAL A 116 9.91 10.40 -4.87
C VAL A 116 10.25 11.61 -4.02
N VAL A 117 9.39 12.63 -4.02
CA VAL A 117 9.54 13.83 -3.18
C VAL A 117 9.18 13.56 -1.72
N GLY A 118 8.18 12.70 -1.47
CA GLY A 118 7.68 12.40 -0.14
C GLY A 118 8.70 11.74 0.78
N PHE A 119 9.62 10.95 0.23
CA PHE A 119 10.68 10.30 1.02
C PHE A 119 11.71 11.27 1.60
N PRO A 120 12.37 12.14 0.80
CA PRO A 120 13.20 13.22 1.33
C PRO A 120 12.42 14.14 2.27
N LEU A 121 11.15 14.42 1.95
CA LEU A 121 10.29 15.22 2.81
C LEU A 121 10.11 14.55 4.19
N ALA A 122 9.78 13.26 4.23
CA ALA A 122 9.66 12.50 5.48
C ALA A 122 11.01 12.39 6.23
N SER A 123 12.11 12.21 5.49
CA SER A 123 13.47 12.19 6.03
C SER A 123 13.81 13.48 6.78
N VAL A 124 13.43 14.63 6.23
CA VAL A 124 13.64 15.93 6.88
C VAL A 124 12.62 16.18 8.00
N LEU A 125 11.33 15.97 7.73
CA LEU A 125 10.25 16.42 8.59
C LEU A 125 10.00 15.52 9.79
N VAL A 126 10.12 14.19 9.65
CA VAL A 126 9.64 13.25 10.67
C VAL A 126 10.68 12.22 11.12
N ALA A 127 11.68 11.91 10.30
CA ALA A 127 12.60 10.80 10.62
C ALA A 127 13.41 11.03 11.91
N ASN A 128 14.02 12.21 12.10
CA ASN A 128 14.73 12.52 13.34
C ASN A 128 13.77 12.67 14.54
N PRO A 129 12.73 13.53 14.46
CA PRO A 129 11.89 13.81 15.61
C PRO A 129 11.14 12.58 16.11
N LEU A 130 10.59 11.76 15.20
CA LEU A 130 9.91 10.53 15.59
C LEU A 130 10.92 9.49 16.09
N ARG A 131 12.08 9.32 15.45
CA ARG A 131 13.07 8.36 15.97
C ARG A 131 13.54 8.71 17.38
N ASN A 132 13.68 9.99 17.70
CA ASN A 132 14.03 10.50 19.02
C ASN A 132 12.86 10.42 20.02
N PHE A 133 11.61 10.53 19.57
CA PHE A 133 10.43 10.38 20.43
C PHE A 133 10.33 8.98 21.07
N GLY A 134 10.85 7.95 20.41
CA GLY A 134 11.09 6.65 21.06
C GLY A 134 9.83 5.85 21.42
N LYS A 135 8.72 6.04 20.70
CA LYS A 135 7.48 5.24 20.82
C LYS A 135 7.29 4.28 19.64
N TYR A 136 6.08 3.77 19.41
CA TYR A 136 5.83 2.67 18.47
C TYR A 136 5.00 3.11 17.27
N THR A 137 3.96 3.92 17.51
CA THR A 137 2.99 4.30 16.48
C THR A 137 2.94 5.81 16.26
N ILE A 138 2.39 6.22 15.11
CA ILE A 138 2.06 7.64 14.89
C ILE A 138 0.98 8.13 15.86
N THR A 139 0.08 7.23 16.27
CA THR A 139 -0.96 7.51 17.26
C THR A 139 -0.35 7.82 18.63
N ASP A 140 0.73 7.13 19.03
CA ASP A 140 1.47 7.46 20.27
C ASP A 140 1.92 8.93 20.25
N PHE A 141 2.50 9.38 19.14
CA PHE A 141 2.98 10.75 18.98
C PHE A 141 1.83 11.76 19.01
N LEU A 142 0.78 11.52 18.22
CA LEU A 142 -0.37 12.43 18.16
C LEU A 142 -1.14 12.48 19.48
N SER A 143 -1.27 11.36 20.19
CA SER A 143 -1.95 11.29 21.48
C SER A 143 -1.15 11.98 22.58
N PHE A 144 0.19 11.86 22.55
CA PHE A 144 1.07 12.66 23.40
C PHE A 144 0.91 14.17 23.11
N ARG A 145 0.86 14.52 21.83
CA ARG A 145 0.84 15.92 21.40
C ARG A 145 -0.50 16.61 21.62
N TYR A 146 -1.58 15.84 21.47
CA TYR A 146 -2.97 16.26 21.47
C TYR A 146 -3.82 15.24 22.25
N PRO A 147 -3.75 15.24 23.59
CA PRO A 147 -4.44 14.25 24.44
C PRO A 147 -5.96 14.46 24.42
N HIS A 148 -6.64 13.90 23.42
CA HIS A 148 -8.08 14.01 23.22
C HIS A 148 -8.67 12.72 22.60
N PRO A 149 -9.88 12.29 22.99
CA PRO A 149 -10.49 11.07 22.47
C PRO A 149 -10.59 11.03 20.94
N ALA A 150 -10.86 12.19 20.30
CA ALA A 150 -10.91 12.28 18.84
C ALA A 150 -9.59 11.88 18.15
N ILE A 151 -8.44 12.08 18.80
CA ILE A 151 -7.14 11.62 18.30
C ILE A 151 -6.95 10.14 18.63
N GLN A 152 -7.15 9.76 19.90
CA GLN A 152 -6.89 8.41 20.43
C GLN A 152 -7.77 7.34 19.79
N ILE A 153 -8.99 7.70 19.37
CA ILE A 153 -9.93 6.82 18.67
C ILE A 153 -9.92 7.10 17.16
N GLY A 154 -9.91 8.37 16.75
CA GLY A 154 -10.03 8.72 15.34
C GLY A 154 -8.83 8.31 14.50
N VAL A 155 -7.60 8.46 15.00
CA VAL A 155 -6.39 8.08 14.25
C VAL A 155 -6.38 6.58 13.95
N PRO A 156 -6.56 5.67 14.93
CA PRO A 156 -6.66 4.24 14.64
C PRO A 156 -7.77 3.88 13.66
N LEU A 157 -8.97 4.48 13.76
CA LEU A 157 -10.06 4.21 12.84
C LEU A 157 -9.74 4.63 11.40
N ILE A 158 -9.05 5.77 11.22
CA ILE A 158 -8.54 6.21 9.91
C ILE A 158 -7.52 5.22 9.38
N ILE A 159 -6.60 4.72 10.21
CA ILE A 159 -5.61 3.71 9.83
C ILE A 159 -6.32 2.43 9.36
N LEU A 160 -7.24 1.90 10.17
CA LEU A 160 -7.94 0.65 9.90
C LEU A 160 -8.75 0.72 8.60
N SER A 161 -9.53 1.78 8.41
CA SER A 161 -10.32 1.97 7.18
C SER A 161 -9.42 2.12 5.96
N SER A 162 -8.39 2.96 6.03
CA SER A 162 -7.51 3.26 4.88
C SER A 162 -6.67 2.04 4.47
N PHE A 163 -6.15 1.30 5.45
CA PHE A 163 -5.28 0.15 5.20
C PHE A 163 -6.07 -1.11 4.81
N THR A 164 -7.31 -1.28 5.27
CA THR A 164 -8.19 -2.35 4.76
C THR A 164 -8.38 -2.20 3.25
N VAL A 165 -8.69 -0.98 2.77
CA VAL A 165 -8.81 -0.67 1.34
C VAL A 165 -7.49 -0.94 0.61
N TYR A 166 -6.36 -0.61 1.22
CA TYR A 166 -5.06 -0.85 0.60
C TYR A 166 -4.75 -2.36 0.50
N ILE A 167 -5.13 -3.17 1.51
CA ILE A 167 -4.99 -4.64 1.46
C ILE A 167 -5.86 -5.24 0.35
N VAL A 168 -7.08 -4.73 0.09
CA VAL A 168 -7.93 -5.17 -1.04
C VAL A 168 -7.18 -5.06 -2.36
N ALA A 169 -6.48 -3.94 -2.59
CA ALA A 169 -5.67 -3.75 -3.80
C ALA A 169 -4.53 -4.79 -3.92
N GLN A 170 -3.93 -5.18 -2.79
CA GLN A 170 -2.89 -6.22 -2.77
C GLN A 170 -3.46 -7.60 -3.10
N LEU A 171 -4.65 -7.92 -2.57
CA LEU A 171 -5.32 -9.20 -2.84
C LEU A 171 -5.78 -9.29 -4.30
N LYS A 172 -6.27 -8.19 -4.92
CA LYS A 172 -6.53 -8.17 -6.37
C LYS A 172 -5.24 -8.47 -7.15
N ALA A 173 -4.14 -7.79 -6.83
CA ALA A 173 -2.86 -8.02 -7.52
C ALA A 173 -2.38 -9.48 -7.40
N ALA A 174 -2.51 -10.12 -6.23
CA ALA A 174 -2.22 -11.55 -6.09
C ALA A 174 -3.18 -12.45 -6.88
N GLY A 175 -4.48 -12.16 -6.84
CA GLY A 175 -5.50 -12.93 -7.55
C GLY A 175 -5.25 -12.95 -9.06
N ILE A 176 -5.14 -11.78 -9.67
CA ILE A 176 -4.95 -11.66 -11.13
C ILE A 176 -3.60 -12.23 -11.60
N THR A 177 -2.55 -12.08 -10.80
CA THR A 177 -1.23 -12.66 -11.12
C THR A 177 -1.28 -14.18 -11.14
N SER A 178 -1.98 -14.77 -10.17
CA SER A 178 -2.10 -16.22 -10.04
C SER A 178 -2.98 -16.82 -11.12
N GLU A 179 -4.05 -16.11 -11.49
CA GLU A 179 -4.90 -16.51 -12.60
C GLU A 179 -4.15 -16.47 -13.92
N ALA A 180 -3.48 -15.36 -14.22
CA ALA A 180 -2.77 -15.18 -15.48
C ALA A 180 -1.54 -16.10 -15.64
N LEU A 181 -0.79 -16.34 -14.56
CA LEU A 181 0.52 -17.00 -14.66
C LEU A 181 0.58 -18.41 -14.07
N LEU A 182 -0.36 -18.80 -13.20
CA LEU A 182 -0.42 -20.13 -12.58
C LEU A 182 -1.68 -20.92 -12.96
N GLY A 183 -2.63 -20.31 -13.67
CA GLY A 183 -3.90 -20.93 -14.06
C GLY A 183 -4.84 -21.22 -12.88
N LEU A 184 -4.63 -20.53 -11.74
CA LEU A 184 -5.48 -20.69 -10.56
C LEU A 184 -6.69 -19.74 -10.66
N PRO A 185 -7.93 -20.20 -10.43
CA PRO A 185 -9.10 -19.32 -10.49
C PRO A 185 -8.97 -18.14 -9.52
N TYR A 186 -9.30 -16.93 -9.97
CA TYR A 186 -9.12 -15.69 -9.19
C TYR A 186 -9.59 -15.79 -7.73
N HIS A 187 -10.83 -16.24 -7.48
CA HIS A 187 -11.38 -16.35 -6.13
C HIS A 187 -10.61 -17.34 -5.25
N GLN A 188 -10.14 -18.45 -5.81
CA GLN A 188 -9.34 -19.44 -5.08
C GLN A 188 -7.97 -18.86 -4.72
N SER A 189 -7.36 -18.11 -5.63
CA SER A 189 -6.12 -17.39 -5.36
C SER A 189 -6.29 -16.37 -4.25
N VAL A 190 -7.33 -15.54 -4.30
CA VAL A 190 -7.63 -14.55 -3.25
C VAL A 190 -7.75 -15.23 -1.88
N ILE A 191 -8.48 -16.35 -1.78
CA ILE A 191 -8.61 -17.11 -0.52
C ILE A 191 -7.24 -17.65 -0.06
N LEU A 192 -6.53 -18.35 -0.94
CA LEU A 192 -5.24 -18.97 -0.64
C LEU A 192 -4.25 -17.95 -0.09
N PHE A 193 -4.06 -16.85 -0.81
CA PHE A 193 -3.09 -15.82 -0.44
C PHE A 193 -3.51 -15.05 0.81
N THR A 194 -4.81 -14.78 0.99
CA THR A 194 -5.31 -14.20 2.25
C THR A 194 -4.91 -15.06 3.46
N ILE A 195 -5.15 -16.38 3.40
CA ILE A 195 -4.81 -17.29 4.50
C ILE A 195 -3.30 -17.30 4.74
N VAL A 196 -2.50 -17.40 3.68
CA VAL A 196 -1.03 -17.39 3.77
C VAL A 196 -0.52 -16.12 4.45
N PHE A 197 -1.02 -14.94 4.05
CA PHE A 197 -0.58 -13.66 4.59
C PHE A 197 -0.97 -13.50 6.06
N ILE A 198 -2.23 -13.81 6.41
CA ILE A 198 -2.71 -13.72 7.79
C ILE A 198 -1.89 -14.63 8.73
N VAL A 199 -1.67 -15.88 8.32
CA VAL A 199 -0.89 -16.85 9.11
C VAL A 199 0.52 -16.33 9.31
N TYR A 200 1.17 -15.86 8.25
CA TYR A 200 2.54 -15.36 8.31
C TYR A 200 2.69 -14.16 9.27
N VAL A 201 1.82 -13.14 9.14
CA VAL A 201 1.87 -11.92 9.96
C VAL A 201 1.60 -12.19 11.44
N SER A 202 0.72 -13.16 11.73
CA SER A 202 0.32 -13.49 13.10
C SER A 202 1.51 -13.81 14.02
N PHE A 203 2.62 -14.32 13.45
CA PHE A 203 3.79 -14.78 14.20
C PHE A 203 5.05 -13.91 14.02
N GLY A 204 5.09 -12.96 13.08
CA GLY A 204 6.33 -12.32 12.64
C GLY A 204 6.81 -11.11 13.44
N GLY A 205 5.92 -10.19 13.83
CA GLY A 205 6.32 -8.87 14.38
C GLY A 205 7.29 -8.09 13.49
N MET A 206 7.80 -6.96 13.96
CA MET A 206 8.58 -6.04 13.13
C MET A 206 9.89 -6.66 12.63
N VAL A 207 10.63 -7.42 13.45
CA VAL A 207 11.90 -8.03 13.02
C VAL A 207 11.70 -9.00 11.87
N ALA A 208 10.72 -9.93 11.95
CA ALA A 208 10.50 -10.89 10.88
C ALA A 208 10.07 -10.19 9.59
N VAL A 209 9.10 -9.27 9.70
CA VAL A 209 8.62 -8.46 8.58
C VAL A 209 9.78 -7.69 7.93
N THR A 210 10.70 -7.14 8.72
CA THR A 210 11.90 -6.48 8.18
C THR A 210 12.80 -7.41 7.36
N TRP A 211 13.10 -8.59 7.87
CA TRP A 211 14.02 -9.50 7.21
C TRP A 211 13.40 -10.11 5.97
N THR A 212 12.12 -10.49 6.00
CA THR A 212 11.42 -10.96 4.80
C THR A 212 11.32 -9.87 3.76
N ASP A 213 10.96 -8.64 4.15
CA ASP A 213 10.87 -7.50 3.23
C ASP A 213 12.22 -7.21 2.56
N MET A 214 13.34 -7.38 3.27
CA MET A 214 14.67 -7.20 2.67
C MET A 214 14.92 -8.18 1.50
N PHE A 215 14.61 -9.46 1.69
CA PHE A 215 14.79 -10.47 0.64
C PHE A 215 13.77 -10.31 -0.49
N GLN A 216 12.51 -10.02 -0.14
CA GLN A 216 11.44 -9.71 -1.09
C GLN A 216 11.79 -8.49 -1.96
N GLY A 217 12.34 -7.44 -1.35
CA GLY A 217 12.88 -6.26 -2.05
C GLY A 217 13.97 -6.61 -3.04
N GLY A 218 14.94 -7.42 -2.65
CA GLY A 218 15.98 -7.90 -3.56
C GLY A 218 15.41 -8.66 -4.76
N LEU A 219 14.46 -9.56 -4.52
CA LEU A 219 13.79 -10.33 -5.56
C LEU A 219 13.02 -9.42 -6.55
N MET A 220 12.27 -8.44 -6.04
CA MET A 220 11.57 -7.43 -6.86
C MET A 220 12.53 -6.66 -7.75
N VAL A 221 13.68 -6.23 -7.20
CA VAL A 221 14.70 -5.50 -7.96
C VAL A 221 15.23 -6.33 -9.12
N ILE A 222 15.61 -7.57 -8.85
CA ILE A 222 16.16 -8.47 -9.86
C ILE A 222 15.13 -8.72 -10.97
N VAL A 223 13.88 -9.01 -10.61
CA VAL A 223 12.86 -9.35 -11.60
C VAL A 223 12.43 -8.14 -12.42
N VAL A 224 12.06 -7.01 -11.80
CA VAL A 224 11.50 -5.88 -12.54
C VAL A 224 12.56 -5.22 -13.42
N VAL A 225 13.74 -4.92 -12.86
CA VAL A 225 14.84 -4.33 -13.64
C VAL A 225 15.39 -5.32 -14.66
N GLY A 226 15.51 -6.60 -14.27
CA GLY A 226 15.92 -7.67 -15.17
C GLY A 226 14.95 -7.84 -16.34
N THR A 227 13.64 -7.69 -16.11
CA THR A 227 12.64 -7.69 -17.19
C THR A 227 12.85 -6.52 -18.14
N GLY A 228 13.02 -5.30 -17.62
CA GLY A 228 13.33 -4.14 -18.46
C GLY A 228 14.59 -4.35 -19.30
N PHE A 229 15.67 -4.85 -18.71
CA PHE A 229 16.91 -5.15 -19.43
C PHE A 229 16.71 -6.23 -20.50
N TYR A 230 16.03 -7.33 -20.17
CA TYR A 230 15.73 -8.41 -21.10
C TYR A 230 14.90 -7.92 -22.30
N LEU A 231 13.92 -7.05 -22.08
CA LEU A 231 13.12 -6.50 -23.18
C LEU A 231 13.95 -5.61 -24.11
N LEU A 232 14.89 -4.83 -23.56
CA LEU A 232 15.79 -4.01 -24.37
C LEU A 232 16.71 -4.85 -25.28
N THR A 233 17.19 -6.01 -24.81
CA THR A 233 18.09 -6.88 -25.60
C THR A 233 17.36 -7.81 -26.56
N THR A 234 16.11 -8.20 -26.26
CA THR A 234 15.32 -9.05 -27.16
C THR A 234 14.57 -8.26 -28.22
N HIS A 235 14.31 -6.98 -27.96
CA HIS A 235 13.61 -6.07 -28.87
C HIS A 235 14.52 -4.93 -29.35
N GLU A 236 15.80 -5.22 -29.60
CA GLU A 236 16.79 -4.23 -30.07
C GLU A 236 16.33 -3.45 -31.32
N HIS A 237 15.55 -4.11 -32.18
CA HIS A 237 14.95 -3.48 -33.37
C HIS A 237 14.02 -2.30 -33.06
N LEU A 238 13.55 -2.15 -31.81
CA LEU A 238 12.72 -1.02 -31.39
C LEU A 238 13.52 0.26 -31.15
N ASN A 239 14.87 0.22 -31.15
CA ASN A 239 15.84 1.28 -30.83
C ASN A 239 15.60 1.99 -29.48
N ASN A 240 14.46 2.68 -29.35
CA ASN A 240 13.93 3.26 -28.14
C ASN A 240 12.43 2.87 -28.01
N PRO A 241 12.09 1.91 -27.13
CA PRO A 241 10.71 1.43 -26.97
C PRO A 241 9.72 2.54 -26.62
N LEU A 242 10.13 3.54 -25.83
CA LEU A 242 9.28 4.67 -25.45
C LEU A 242 8.88 5.50 -26.68
N ILE A 243 9.85 5.88 -27.52
CA ILE A 243 9.59 6.67 -28.73
C ILE A 243 8.73 5.87 -29.71
N THR A 244 9.05 4.59 -29.91
CA THR A 244 8.28 3.73 -30.82
C THR A 244 6.84 3.56 -30.33
N ALA A 245 6.63 3.37 -29.02
CA ALA A 245 5.31 3.24 -28.44
C ALA A 245 4.50 4.54 -28.55
N THR A 246 5.09 5.70 -28.22
CA THR A 246 4.39 6.99 -28.32
C THR A 246 4.15 7.44 -29.76
N THR A 247 4.93 6.95 -30.72
CA THR A 247 4.65 7.19 -32.15
C THR A 247 3.44 6.38 -32.62
N ARG A 248 3.31 5.12 -32.16
CA ARG A 248 2.18 4.24 -32.52
C ARG A 248 0.90 4.54 -31.73
N ALA A 249 1.05 4.93 -30.48
CA ALA A 249 -0.01 5.21 -29.52
C ALA A 249 0.30 6.55 -28.81
N PRO A 250 0.07 7.71 -29.48
CA PRO A 250 0.36 9.02 -28.92
C PRO A 250 -0.25 9.27 -27.54
N GLU A 251 -1.40 8.64 -27.24
CA GLU A 251 -2.05 8.72 -25.94
C GLU A 251 -1.18 8.25 -24.77
N LEU A 252 -0.17 7.41 -25.02
CA LEU A 252 0.77 6.94 -24.00
C LEU A 252 1.67 8.08 -23.48
N GLY A 253 2.02 9.03 -24.37
CA GLY A 253 2.81 10.21 -24.06
C GLY A 253 1.97 11.44 -23.67
N LEU A 254 0.64 11.33 -23.72
CA LEU A 254 -0.30 12.41 -23.44
C LEU A 254 -1.05 12.16 -22.13
N MET A 255 -1.68 13.20 -21.61
CA MET A 255 -2.54 13.13 -20.43
C MET A 255 -3.98 12.86 -20.89
N LYS A 256 -4.26 11.62 -21.30
CA LYS A 256 -5.60 11.26 -21.80
C LYS A 256 -6.62 11.29 -20.66
N GLU A 257 -7.64 12.14 -20.81
CA GLU A 257 -8.86 12.15 -19.97
C GLU A 257 -8.64 12.40 -18.45
N ALA A 258 -7.43 12.75 -18.02
CA ALA A 258 -7.12 13.00 -16.61
C ALA A 258 -7.08 14.51 -16.34
N PRO A 259 -7.97 15.05 -15.49
CA PRO A 259 -7.91 16.45 -15.09
C PRO A 259 -6.56 16.78 -14.43
N LEU A 260 -6.01 17.96 -14.70
CA LEU A 260 -4.74 18.41 -14.10
C LEU A 260 -4.79 18.37 -12.55
N SER A 261 -5.95 18.66 -11.96
CA SER A 261 -6.19 18.56 -10.52
C SER A 261 -6.06 17.13 -9.98
N SER A 262 -6.41 16.11 -10.77
CA SER A 262 -6.19 14.71 -10.40
C SER A 262 -4.70 14.37 -10.36
N MET A 263 -3.91 14.92 -11.28
CA MET A 263 -2.46 14.71 -11.30
C MET A 263 -1.78 15.40 -10.11
N ILE A 264 -2.06 16.69 -9.91
CA ILE A 264 -1.52 17.45 -8.78
C ILE A 264 -2.00 16.81 -7.47
N GLY A 265 -3.27 16.39 -7.41
CA GLY A 265 -3.83 15.65 -6.28
C GLY A 265 -3.08 14.36 -5.99
N SER A 266 -2.86 13.51 -6.99
CA SER A 266 -2.11 12.26 -6.82
C SER A 266 -0.66 12.50 -6.37
N PHE A 267 0.02 13.51 -6.93
CA PHE A 267 1.34 13.94 -6.49
C PHE A 267 1.33 14.35 -5.01
N VAL A 268 0.38 15.22 -4.62
CA VAL A 268 0.30 15.76 -3.25
C VAL A 268 -0.03 14.67 -2.24
N ILE A 269 -0.93 13.72 -2.57
CA ILE A 269 -1.23 12.57 -1.72
C ILE A 269 0.07 11.84 -1.37
N TRP A 270 0.84 11.44 -2.37
CA TRP A 270 2.04 10.62 -2.15
C TRP A 270 3.23 11.42 -1.61
N ALA A 271 3.35 12.71 -1.92
CA ALA A 271 4.35 13.58 -1.32
C ALA A 271 4.13 13.73 0.20
N ALA A 272 2.89 13.89 0.63
CA ALA A 272 2.56 14.10 2.03
C ALA A 272 2.43 12.79 2.83
N ALA A 273 1.87 11.73 2.23
CA ALA A 273 1.54 10.49 2.94
C ALA A 273 2.77 9.78 3.55
N ILE A 274 3.93 9.77 2.88
CA ILE A 274 5.13 9.06 3.36
C ILE A 274 5.54 9.51 4.77
N SER A 275 5.30 10.78 5.12
CA SER A 275 5.64 11.33 6.44
C SER A 275 4.74 10.83 7.58
N VAL A 276 3.56 10.29 7.27
CA VAL A 276 2.54 9.95 8.28
C VAL A 276 1.99 8.54 8.14
N MET A 277 2.38 7.79 7.11
CA MET A 277 2.01 6.39 6.95
C MET A 277 2.49 5.56 8.15
N PRO A 278 1.57 4.92 8.90
CA PRO A 278 1.93 4.16 10.11
C PRO A 278 3.06 3.16 9.91
N HIS A 279 3.03 2.35 8.85
CA HIS A 279 4.06 1.35 8.61
C HIS A 279 5.44 1.98 8.31
N ILE A 280 5.50 3.16 7.67
CA ILE A 280 6.76 3.90 7.45
C ILE A 280 7.24 4.55 8.74
N VAL A 281 6.32 5.11 9.53
CA VAL A 281 6.64 5.66 10.86
C VAL A 281 7.19 4.57 11.78
N MET A 282 6.62 3.36 11.77
CA MET A 282 7.16 2.21 12.49
C MET A 282 8.59 1.88 12.03
N ARG A 283 8.89 1.94 10.72
CA ARG A 283 10.23 1.74 10.16
C ARG A 283 11.23 2.83 10.58
N VAL A 284 10.75 4.06 10.78
CA VAL A 284 11.54 5.15 11.38
C VAL A 284 11.89 4.79 12.82
N TYR A 285 10.93 4.38 13.64
CA TYR A 285 11.18 4.00 15.04
C TYR A 285 12.13 2.80 15.19
N SER A 286 12.09 1.85 14.26
CA SER A 286 12.94 0.65 14.23
C SER A 286 14.40 0.89 13.89
N ALA A 287 14.73 2.02 13.26
CA ALA A 287 16.10 2.30 12.84
C ALA A 287 17.06 2.33 14.04
N LYS A 288 18.32 1.96 13.84
CA LYS A 288 19.34 2.01 14.93
C LYS A 288 19.56 3.41 15.53
N ASN A 289 19.38 4.46 14.74
CA ASN A 289 19.46 5.86 15.16
C ASN A 289 18.81 6.76 14.10
N SER A 290 18.70 8.06 14.40
CA SER A 290 18.04 9.04 13.55
C SER A 290 18.71 9.25 12.20
N GLN A 291 20.05 9.19 12.13
CA GLN A 291 20.77 9.24 10.86
C GLN A 291 20.45 8.01 10.00
N ALA A 292 20.39 6.82 10.62
CA ALA A 292 20.01 5.60 9.93
C ALA A 292 18.57 5.65 9.42
N ALA A 293 17.63 6.22 10.19
CA ALA A 293 16.25 6.41 9.74
C ALA A 293 16.19 7.28 8.47
N LYS A 294 16.86 8.45 8.49
CA LYS A 294 16.95 9.37 7.35
C LYS A 294 17.54 8.71 6.11
N LEU A 295 18.69 8.05 6.28
CA LEU A 295 19.40 7.42 5.19
C LEU A 295 18.60 6.24 4.62
N SER A 296 17.89 5.49 5.47
CA SER A 296 17.06 4.37 5.02
C SER A 296 15.93 4.81 4.10
N LEU A 297 15.23 5.90 4.45
CA LEU A 297 14.18 6.49 3.61
C LEU A 297 14.73 6.94 2.25
N ASN A 298 15.88 7.63 2.24
CA ASN A 298 16.45 8.18 1.02
C ASN A 298 17.05 7.11 0.10
N ILE A 299 17.65 6.04 0.65
CA ILE A 299 18.13 4.91 -0.16
C ILE A 299 16.94 4.11 -0.70
N ALA A 300 15.91 3.90 0.12
CA ALA A 300 14.70 3.18 -0.31
C ALA A 300 14.07 3.81 -1.55
N VAL A 301 13.93 5.14 -1.58
CA VAL A 301 13.32 5.83 -2.72
C VAL A 301 14.18 5.78 -3.99
N ILE A 302 15.52 5.76 -3.87
CA ILE A 302 16.40 5.61 -5.04
C ILE A 302 16.18 4.24 -5.67
N ILE A 303 16.17 3.17 -4.86
CA ILE A 303 15.96 1.81 -5.36
C ILE A 303 14.55 1.67 -5.95
N TYR A 304 13.54 2.18 -5.25
CA TYR A 304 12.15 2.21 -5.74
C TYR A 304 12.04 2.98 -7.08
N SER A 305 12.81 4.06 -7.25
CA SER A 305 12.79 4.84 -8.47
C SER A 305 13.34 4.09 -9.67
N ILE A 306 14.40 3.31 -9.48
CA ILE A 306 14.95 2.46 -10.54
C ILE A 306 13.89 1.45 -11.01
N LEU A 307 13.13 0.86 -10.08
CA LEU A 307 12.06 -0.08 -10.40
C LEU A 307 10.95 0.57 -11.23
N ILE A 308 10.41 1.69 -10.77
CA ILE A 308 9.28 2.33 -11.43
C ILE A 308 9.68 2.96 -12.77
N LEU A 309 10.89 3.50 -12.89
CA LEU A 309 11.38 4.00 -14.18
C LEU A 309 11.59 2.86 -15.18
N SER A 310 12.13 1.72 -14.75
CA SER A 310 12.21 0.52 -15.61
C SER A 310 10.81 0.08 -16.07
N SER A 311 9.85 0.10 -15.14
CA SER A 311 8.45 -0.25 -15.40
C SER A 311 7.79 0.68 -16.43
N LEU A 312 7.84 1.99 -16.22
CA LEU A 312 7.12 2.98 -17.02
C LEU A 312 7.82 3.36 -18.32
N LEU A 313 9.15 3.33 -18.38
CA LEU A 313 9.91 3.78 -19.56
C LEU A 313 10.30 2.63 -20.49
N ILE A 314 10.19 1.39 -20.05
CA ILE A 314 10.54 0.21 -20.85
C ILE A 314 9.37 -0.77 -20.92
N ILE A 315 8.96 -1.33 -19.78
CA ILE A 315 7.99 -2.44 -19.75
C ILE A 315 6.63 -1.99 -20.30
N VAL A 316 6.10 -0.86 -19.85
CA VAL A 316 4.81 -0.32 -20.33
C VAL A 316 4.85 0.02 -21.83
N PRO A 317 5.85 0.74 -22.37
CA PRO A 317 5.98 0.95 -23.81
C PRO A 317 6.02 -0.33 -24.63
N VAL A 318 6.84 -1.32 -24.23
CA VAL A 318 6.90 -2.61 -24.92
C VAL A 318 5.56 -3.34 -24.81
N GLY A 319 4.94 -3.34 -23.63
CA GLY A 319 3.61 -3.88 -23.40
C GLY A 319 2.55 -3.26 -24.30
N LYS A 320 2.59 -1.93 -24.50
CA LYS A 320 1.67 -1.23 -25.41
C LYS A 320 1.91 -1.57 -26.88
N ILE A 321 3.16 -1.83 -27.27
CA ILE A 321 3.51 -2.25 -28.63
C ILE A 321 3.00 -3.68 -28.92
N LEU A 322 3.21 -4.61 -27.99
CA LEU A 322 2.87 -6.03 -28.17
C LEU A 322 1.39 -6.31 -27.91
N PHE A 323 0.79 -5.60 -26.96
CA PHE A 323 -0.59 -5.75 -26.51
C PHE A 323 -1.30 -4.40 -26.58
N PRO A 324 -1.71 -3.93 -27.78
CA PRO A 324 -2.25 -2.58 -27.96
C PRO A 324 -3.61 -2.36 -27.28
N VAL A 325 -4.36 -3.45 -27.08
CA VAL A 325 -5.66 -3.48 -26.42
C VAL A 325 -5.64 -4.54 -25.33
N LEU A 326 -6.02 -4.15 -24.12
CA LEU A 326 -6.20 -5.01 -22.95
C LEU A 326 -7.53 -4.64 -22.29
N ASP A 327 -8.30 -5.65 -21.88
CA ASP A 327 -9.56 -5.44 -21.15
C ASP A 327 -9.30 -4.90 -19.74
N ASP A 328 -8.31 -5.48 -19.05
CA ASP A 328 -7.77 -4.96 -17.79
C ASP A 328 -6.35 -4.48 -18.00
N ALA A 329 -6.12 -3.17 -17.82
CA ALA A 329 -4.83 -2.55 -17.96
C ALA A 329 -3.80 -3.06 -16.93
N ASP A 330 -4.25 -3.50 -15.75
CA ASP A 330 -3.38 -4.09 -14.72
C ASP A 330 -2.72 -5.39 -15.24
N MET A 331 -3.19 -6.00 -16.35
CA MET A 331 -2.59 -7.20 -16.95
C MET A 331 -1.30 -6.95 -17.74
N VAL A 332 -0.93 -5.70 -18.04
CA VAL A 332 0.15 -5.40 -19.00
C VAL A 332 1.48 -6.08 -18.63
N PHE A 333 1.86 -6.06 -17.36
CA PHE A 333 3.10 -6.70 -16.90
C PHE A 333 3.01 -8.22 -16.96
N LEU A 334 1.86 -8.77 -16.61
CA LEU A 334 1.61 -10.21 -16.61
C LEU A 334 1.65 -10.77 -18.03
N LYS A 335 1.07 -10.07 -19.00
CA LYS A 335 1.09 -10.45 -20.42
C LYS A 335 2.50 -10.47 -21.01
N ILE A 336 3.31 -9.48 -20.62
CA ILE A 336 4.74 -9.47 -20.97
C ILE A 336 5.44 -10.72 -20.42
N ILE A 337 5.29 -11.01 -19.13
CA ILE A 337 5.88 -12.19 -18.50
C ILE A 337 5.40 -13.47 -19.19
N GLU A 338 4.09 -13.61 -19.40
CA GLU A 338 3.48 -14.79 -20.01
C GLU A 338 4.06 -15.09 -21.40
N SER A 339 4.17 -14.05 -22.24
CA SER A 339 4.57 -14.17 -23.64
C SER A 339 6.08 -14.27 -23.86
N SER A 340 6.88 -13.64 -22.99
CA SER A 340 8.31 -13.45 -23.23
C SER A 340 9.19 -14.37 -22.40
N PHE A 341 8.70 -14.91 -21.27
CA PHE A 341 9.56 -15.64 -20.32
C PHE A 341 9.39 -17.15 -20.40
N SER A 342 10.50 -17.86 -20.16
CA SER A 342 10.48 -19.31 -19.93
C SER A 342 9.75 -19.65 -18.63
N PRO A 343 9.27 -20.91 -18.44
CA PRO A 343 8.59 -21.32 -17.21
C PRO A 343 9.34 -20.98 -15.92
N VAL A 344 10.67 -21.14 -15.90
CA VAL A 344 11.50 -20.78 -14.74
C VAL A 344 11.41 -19.27 -14.45
N MET A 345 11.60 -18.44 -15.47
CA MET A 345 11.57 -16.98 -15.33
C MET A 345 10.17 -16.48 -14.96
N ARG A 346 9.11 -17.10 -15.49
CA ARG A 346 7.72 -16.82 -15.10
C ARG A 346 7.49 -17.14 -13.62
N GLY A 347 7.95 -18.30 -13.15
CA GLY A 347 7.87 -18.66 -11.72
C GLY A 347 8.57 -17.64 -10.81
N CYS A 348 9.77 -17.20 -11.18
CA CYS A 348 10.48 -16.14 -10.46
C CYS A 348 9.72 -14.81 -10.48
N ALA A 349 9.10 -14.47 -11.62
CA ALA A 349 8.33 -13.24 -11.76
C ALA A 349 7.05 -13.26 -10.92
N VAL A 350 6.33 -14.38 -10.89
CA VAL A 350 5.22 -14.62 -9.96
C VAL A 350 5.68 -14.44 -8.53
N ALA A 351 6.79 -15.07 -8.12
CA ALA A 351 7.32 -14.93 -6.77
C ALA A 351 7.67 -13.48 -6.43
N ALA A 352 8.19 -12.69 -7.37
CA ALA A 352 8.47 -11.27 -7.16
C ALA A 352 7.21 -10.40 -7.00
N ILE A 353 6.16 -10.69 -7.78
CA ILE A 353 4.88 -9.97 -7.64
C ILE A 353 4.21 -10.36 -6.32
N MET A 354 4.27 -11.64 -5.94
CA MET A 354 3.80 -12.10 -4.62
C MET A 354 4.63 -11.47 -3.50
N ALA A 355 5.93 -11.30 -3.69
CA ALA A 355 6.81 -10.61 -2.76
C ALA A 355 6.42 -9.15 -2.53
N ALA A 356 6.05 -8.43 -3.58
CA ALA A 356 5.53 -7.07 -3.49
C ALA A 356 4.20 -6.99 -2.74
N VAL A 357 3.29 -7.92 -3.04
CA VAL A 357 1.99 -8.02 -2.37
C VAL A 357 2.16 -8.35 -0.89
N MET A 358 3.02 -9.32 -0.57
CA MET A 358 3.28 -9.78 0.80
C MET A 358 3.93 -8.71 1.66
N SER A 359 5.06 -8.15 1.23
CA SER A 359 5.79 -7.13 2.00
C SER A 359 4.91 -5.95 2.41
N THR A 360 3.98 -5.57 1.53
CA THR A 360 3.03 -4.49 1.77
C THR A 360 1.93 -4.95 2.71
N THR A 361 1.27 -6.07 2.39
CA THR A 361 0.15 -6.59 3.19
C THR A 361 0.57 -6.87 4.62
N ASP A 362 1.78 -7.39 4.81
CA ASP A 362 2.32 -7.71 6.13
C ASP A 362 2.53 -6.47 6.98
N ALA A 363 3.11 -5.42 6.40
CA ALA A 363 3.31 -4.15 7.07
C ALA A 363 1.98 -3.43 7.39
N LEU A 364 1.00 -3.50 6.48
CA LEU A 364 -0.33 -2.93 6.69
C LEU A 364 -1.10 -3.67 7.80
N LEU A 365 -1.07 -5.00 7.79
CA LEU A 365 -1.69 -5.83 8.82
C LEU A 365 -1.04 -5.63 10.18
N LEU A 366 0.30 -5.52 10.24
CA LEU A 366 1.02 -5.21 11.48
C LEU A 366 0.60 -3.84 12.04
N ALA A 367 0.54 -2.82 11.19
CA ALA A 367 0.11 -1.48 11.58
C ALA A 367 -1.35 -1.43 12.03
N CYS A 368 -2.26 -2.12 11.33
CA CYS A 368 -3.66 -2.26 11.74
C CYS A 368 -3.79 -2.97 13.10
N SER A 369 -3.02 -4.05 13.28
CA SER A 369 -3.01 -4.81 14.52
C SER A 369 -2.49 -3.96 15.69
N SER A 370 -1.50 -3.09 15.44
CA SER A 370 -1.04 -2.08 16.40
C SER A 370 -2.12 -1.05 16.70
N ALA A 371 -2.80 -0.54 15.68
CA ALA A 371 -3.87 0.43 15.82
C ALA A 371 -5.02 -0.08 16.71
N VAL A 372 -5.33 -1.39 16.68
CA VAL A 372 -6.34 -1.96 17.60
C VAL A 372 -5.73 -2.29 18.96
N SER A 373 -4.72 -3.16 18.98
CA SER A 373 -4.25 -3.80 20.22
C SER A 373 -3.41 -2.89 21.11
N HIS A 374 -2.64 -1.98 20.50
CA HIS A 374 -1.78 -1.03 21.21
C HIS A 374 -2.46 0.33 21.36
N ASP A 375 -2.99 0.91 20.27
CA ASP A 375 -3.57 2.26 20.32
C ASP A 375 -4.98 2.28 20.94
N LEU A 376 -5.98 1.64 20.30
CA LEU A 376 -7.37 1.70 20.76
C LEU A 376 -7.56 1.04 22.12
N LEU A 377 -7.10 -0.20 22.28
CA LEU A 377 -7.22 -0.92 23.55
C LEU A 377 -6.33 -0.34 24.63
N GLY A 378 -5.15 0.19 24.28
CA GLY A 378 -4.31 0.91 25.25
C GLY A 378 -5.00 2.14 25.82
N TYR A 379 -5.89 2.77 25.05
CA TYR A 379 -6.71 3.88 25.51
C TYR A 379 -7.98 3.46 26.26
N VAL A 380 -8.78 2.55 25.69
CA VAL A 380 -10.10 2.16 26.22
C VAL A 380 -9.98 1.21 27.42
N SER A 381 -8.93 0.40 27.46
CA SER A 381 -8.74 -0.64 28.48
C SER A 381 -7.25 -0.84 28.80
N PRO A 382 -6.61 0.17 29.43
CA PRO A 382 -5.15 0.19 29.65
C PRO A 382 -4.65 -1.02 30.45
N ASP A 383 -5.44 -1.47 31.44
CA ASP A 383 -5.10 -2.54 32.37
C ASP A 383 -5.35 -3.96 31.82
N LEU A 384 -5.66 -4.09 30.53
CA LEU A 384 -5.78 -5.40 29.87
C LEU A 384 -4.48 -6.21 29.98
N ASP A 385 -4.62 -7.47 30.38
CA ASP A 385 -3.52 -8.44 30.45
C ASP A 385 -2.79 -8.60 29.10
N ASN A 386 -1.47 -8.78 29.17
CA ASN A 386 -0.60 -8.88 27.99
C ASN A 386 -0.90 -10.13 27.16
N ALA A 387 -1.30 -11.25 27.77
CA ALA A 387 -1.65 -12.45 27.02
C ALA A 387 -2.95 -12.23 26.23
N LEU A 388 -3.92 -11.53 26.82
CA LEU A 388 -5.16 -11.16 26.13
C LEU A 388 -4.92 -10.13 25.01
N LYS A 389 -4.09 -9.09 25.23
CA LYS A 389 -3.67 -8.14 24.19
C LYS A 389 -3.04 -8.87 22.99
N ASN A 390 -2.16 -9.84 23.24
CA ASN A 390 -1.55 -10.66 22.19
C ASN A 390 -2.56 -11.53 21.42
N ARG A 391 -3.61 -12.06 22.09
CA ARG A 391 -4.67 -12.81 21.40
C ARG A 391 -5.53 -11.90 20.54
N ILE A 392 -5.95 -10.75 21.08
CA ILE A 392 -6.76 -9.77 20.34
C ILE A 392 -6.03 -9.28 19.10
N ARG A 393 -4.73 -8.97 19.23
CA ARG A 393 -3.85 -8.64 18.10
C ARG A 393 -3.97 -9.64 16.95
N ILE A 394 -3.89 -10.94 17.25
CA ILE A 394 -4.04 -11.99 16.23
C ILE A 394 -5.45 -11.95 15.64
N TYR A 395 -6.50 -11.95 16.47
CA TYR A 395 -7.88 -11.92 15.97
C TYR A 395 -8.18 -10.70 15.09
N CYS A 396 -7.61 -9.52 15.40
CA CYS A 396 -7.73 -8.32 14.58
C CYS A 396 -7.06 -8.49 13.22
N THR A 397 -5.85 -9.06 13.16
CA THR A 397 -5.17 -9.36 11.90
C THR A 397 -6.03 -10.28 11.03
N TRP A 398 -6.62 -11.33 11.62
CA TRP A 398 -7.52 -12.24 10.92
C TRP A 398 -8.78 -11.53 10.43
N LEU A 399 -9.44 -10.77 11.30
CA LEU A 399 -10.67 -10.05 10.96
C LEU A 399 -10.46 -9.10 9.78
N ILE A 400 -9.40 -8.30 9.82
CA ILE A 400 -9.10 -7.29 8.78
C ILE A 400 -8.76 -7.98 7.46
N GLY A 401 -7.95 -9.04 7.49
CA GLY A 401 -7.61 -9.81 6.30
C GLY A 401 -8.84 -10.47 5.67
N LEU A 402 -9.74 -11.05 6.48
CA LEU A 402 -10.99 -11.65 6.00
C LEU A 402 -11.96 -10.60 5.44
N VAL A 403 -12.07 -9.44 6.07
CA VAL A 403 -12.88 -8.33 5.54
C VAL A 403 -12.34 -7.86 4.19
N ALA A 404 -11.01 -7.65 4.09
CA ALA A 404 -10.39 -7.28 2.82
C ALA A 404 -10.57 -8.35 1.74
N MET A 405 -10.53 -9.63 2.10
CA MET A 405 -10.79 -10.75 1.19
C MET A 405 -12.19 -10.71 0.59
N VAL A 406 -13.21 -10.42 1.40
CA VAL A 406 -14.60 -10.30 0.91
C VAL A 406 -14.71 -9.18 -0.12
N PHE A 407 -14.10 -8.02 0.15
CA PHE A 407 -14.07 -6.91 -0.82
C PHE A 407 -13.21 -7.20 -2.05
N ALA A 408 -12.20 -8.09 -1.95
CA ALA A 408 -11.35 -8.45 -3.07
C ALA A 408 -12.01 -9.45 -4.04
N PHE A 409 -13.16 -10.06 -3.70
CA PHE A 409 -13.89 -10.92 -4.65
C PHE A 409 -14.54 -10.16 -5.81
N ASP A 410 -14.85 -8.89 -5.60
CA ASP A 410 -15.34 -7.97 -6.63
C ASP A 410 -14.52 -6.66 -6.56
N PRO A 411 -13.28 -6.70 -7.03
CA PRO A 411 -12.36 -5.59 -6.84
C PRO A 411 -12.61 -4.46 -7.86
N PRO A 412 -12.24 -3.22 -7.54
CA PRO A 412 -12.40 -2.11 -8.47
C PRO A 412 -11.51 -2.23 -9.72
N PRO A 413 -11.87 -1.54 -10.83
CA PRO A 413 -11.18 -1.69 -12.11
C PRO A 413 -9.70 -1.31 -12.07
N LEU A 414 -9.32 -0.22 -11.38
CA LEU A 414 -7.93 0.21 -11.23
C LEU A 414 -7.52 0.20 -9.77
N ILE A 415 -6.60 -0.68 -9.39
CA ILE A 415 -6.14 -0.79 -8.00
C ILE A 415 -5.52 0.50 -7.50
N THR A 416 -4.73 1.17 -8.35
CA THR A 416 -3.93 2.35 -7.95
C THR A 416 -4.76 3.56 -7.60
N LEU A 417 -5.85 3.82 -8.31
CA LEU A 417 -6.76 4.91 -7.97
C LEU A 417 -7.46 4.65 -6.64
N PHE A 418 -7.89 3.40 -6.41
CA PHE A 418 -8.65 3.02 -5.24
C PHE A 418 -7.84 3.13 -3.94
N TYR A 419 -6.63 2.55 -3.90
CA TYR A 419 -5.80 2.66 -2.70
C TYR A 419 -5.20 4.06 -2.52
N SER A 420 -4.93 4.81 -3.60
CA SER A 420 -4.46 6.20 -3.47
C SER A 420 -5.52 7.10 -2.84
N ALA A 421 -6.81 6.87 -3.14
CA ALA A 421 -7.90 7.62 -2.49
C ALA A 421 -7.97 7.33 -0.99
N SER A 422 -7.79 6.08 -0.56
CA SER A 422 -7.78 5.74 0.86
C SER A 422 -6.58 6.35 1.60
N ILE A 423 -5.39 6.32 0.98
CA ILE A 423 -4.20 7.01 1.51
C ILE A 423 -4.41 8.53 1.57
N GLY A 424 -5.20 9.10 0.66
CA GLY A 424 -5.60 10.51 0.73
C GLY A 424 -6.39 10.86 1.99
N VAL A 425 -7.31 9.99 2.44
CA VAL A 425 -8.03 10.17 3.73
C VAL A 425 -7.05 10.18 4.90
N LEU A 426 -6.13 9.21 4.93
CA LEU A 426 -5.09 9.12 5.95
C LEU A 426 -4.23 10.39 5.98
N CYS A 427 -3.78 10.85 4.80
CA CYS A 427 -2.99 12.06 4.67
C CYS A 427 -3.76 13.31 5.14
N ALA A 428 -5.02 13.45 4.75
CA ALA A 428 -5.88 14.56 5.11
C ALA A 428 -6.06 14.69 6.64
N GLY A 429 -6.15 13.56 7.34
CA GLY A 429 -6.31 13.54 8.79
C GLY A 429 -5.01 13.69 9.57
N LEU A 430 -3.88 13.20 9.06
CA LEU A 430 -2.67 13.02 9.86
C LEU A 430 -1.53 13.97 9.50
N PHE A 431 -1.43 14.44 8.25
CA PHE A 431 -0.25 15.20 7.80
C PHE A 431 -0.08 16.51 8.58
N ILE A 432 -1.07 17.41 8.51
CA ILE A 432 -0.99 18.72 9.16
C ILE A 432 -0.84 18.62 10.68
N PRO A 433 -1.64 17.80 11.43
CA PRO A 433 -1.44 17.63 12.86
C PRO A 433 -0.05 17.11 13.20
N THR A 434 0.49 16.16 12.43
CA THR A 434 1.82 15.59 12.72
C THR A 434 2.91 16.64 12.53
N ILE A 435 2.93 17.32 11.39
CA ILE A 435 3.97 18.32 11.08
C ILE A 435 3.88 19.49 12.07
N ALA A 436 2.68 20.01 12.33
CA ALA A 436 2.51 21.08 13.32
C ALA A 436 2.88 20.61 14.74
N GLY A 437 2.59 19.35 15.08
CA GLY A 437 2.94 18.75 16.36
C GLY A 437 4.44 18.71 16.62
N ILE A 438 5.23 18.42 15.58
CA ILE A 438 6.70 18.33 15.63
C ILE A 438 7.36 19.72 15.58
N TRP A 439 6.92 20.57 14.65
CA TRP A 439 7.65 21.79 14.28
C TRP A 439 7.07 23.06 14.90
N TRP A 440 5.81 23.05 15.33
CA TRP A 440 5.15 24.20 15.93
C TRP A 440 4.82 23.97 17.40
N LYS A 441 5.76 24.40 18.25
CA LYS A 441 5.74 24.22 19.72
C LYS A 441 4.46 24.75 20.39
N LYS A 442 3.85 25.79 19.84
CA LYS A 442 2.64 26.45 20.39
C LYS A 442 1.32 25.82 19.97
N THR A 443 1.32 24.79 19.09
CA THR A 443 0.06 24.17 18.64
C THR A 443 -0.65 23.49 19.80
N ASN A 444 -1.89 23.80 20.12
CA ASN A 444 -2.60 23.14 21.21
C ASN A 444 -3.45 21.95 20.75
N THR A 445 -4.02 21.22 21.72
CA THR A 445 -4.89 20.05 21.49
C THR A 445 -6.08 20.36 20.60
N MET A 446 -6.73 21.51 20.81
CA MET A 446 -7.88 21.92 20.00
C MET A 446 -7.49 22.16 18.54
N GLY A 447 -6.32 22.78 18.30
CA GLY A 447 -5.74 22.92 16.96
C GLY A 447 -5.50 21.57 16.30
N GLY A 448 -4.85 20.63 17.00
CA GLY A 448 -4.59 19.28 16.46
C GLY A 448 -5.86 18.49 16.14
N VAL A 449 -6.85 18.51 17.03
CA VAL A 449 -8.15 17.85 16.83
C VAL A 449 -8.93 18.46 15.67
N SER A 450 -9.00 19.80 15.62
CA SER A 450 -9.71 20.52 14.56
C SER A 450 -9.07 20.24 13.18
N ALA A 451 -7.75 20.20 13.11
CA ALA A 451 -7.02 19.88 11.90
C ALA A 451 -7.34 18.46 11.38
N LEU A 452 -7.37 17.47 12.28
CA LEU A 452 -7.73 16.10 11.93
C LEU A 452 -9.17 16.01 11.41
N LEU A 453 -10.14 16.55 12.16
CA LEU A 453 -11.56 16.43 11.85
C LEU A 453 -11.94 17.20 10.57
N VAL A 454 -11.48 18.45 10.43
CA VAL A 454 -11.76 19.28 9.25
C VAL A 454 -11.09 18.70 8.01
N GLY A 455 -9.85 18.20 8.13
CA GLY A 455 -9.13 17.56 7.03
C GLY A 455 -9.87 16.33 6.49
N VAL A 456 -10.18 15.37 7.37
CA VAL A 456 -10.90 14.14 6.97
C VAL A 456 -12.28 14.46 6.41
N THR A 457 -13.05 15.33 7.08
CA THR A 457 -14.41 15.67 6.65
C THR A 457 -14.39 16.32 5.26
N THR A 458 -13.49 17.28 5.03
CA THR A 458 -13.34 17.93 3.73
C THR A 458 -12.94 16.92 2.65
N TYR A 459 -12.01 16.01 2.96
CA TYR A 459 -11.59 14.98 2.01
C TYR A 459 -12.78 14.10 1.60
N LEU A 460 -13.55 13.60 2.57
CA LEU A 460 -14.69 12.72 2.29
C LEU A 460 -15.79 13.44 1.49
N ILE A 461 -16.11 14.69 1.83
CA ILE A 461 -17.10 15.50 1.10
C ILE A 461 -16.69 15.64 -0.38
N VAL A 462 -15.42 15.96 -0.66
CA VAL A 462 -14.95 16.13 -2.04
C VAL A 462 -14.81 14.78 -2.73
N GLN A 463 -14.31 13.75 -2.06
CA GLN A 463 -14.09 12.42 -2.64
C GLN A 463 -15.39 11.72 -3.06
N PHE A 464 -16.49 11.96 -2.35
CA PHE A 464 -17.81 11.40 -2.68
C PHE A 464 -18.66 12.34 -3.54
N ASN A 465 -18.15 13.50 -3.94
CA ASN A 465 -18.82 14.36 -4.90
C ASN A 465 -18.60 13.82 -6.33
N PRO A 466 -19.66 13.43 -7.06
CA PRO A 466 -19.53 12.88 -8.42
C PRO A 466 -18.83 13.81 -9.43
N ASP A 467 -18.93 15.13 -9.22
CA ASP A 467 -18.35 16.14 -10.11
C ASP A 467 -16.87 16.43 -9.81
N ALA A 468 -16.37 15.95 -8.66
CA ALA A 468 -14.99 16.20 -8.27
C ALA A 468 -14.03 15.31 -9.06
N PRO A 469 -12.95 15.88 -9.63
CA PRO A 469 -11.92 15.08 -10.29
C PRO A 469 -11.32 14.03 -9.34
N PRO A 470 -11.09 12.78 -9.79
CA PRO A 470 -10.51 11.72 -8.96
C PRO A 470 -9.20 12.17 -8.30
N LEU A 471 -8.96 11.77 -7.05
CA LEU A 471 -7.74 12.11 -6.28
C LEU A 471 -7.50 13.61 -6.01
N SER A 472 -8.39 14.51 -6.44
CA SER A 472 -8.23 15.96 -6.20
C SER A 472 -8.62 16.40 -4.79
N ALA A 473 -9.33 15.57 -4.04
CA ALA A 473 -9.84 15.88 -2.70
C ALA A 473 -8.75 16.36 -1.71
N ILE A 474 -7.52 15.86 -1.86
CA ILE A 474 -6.39 16.27 -1.00
C ILE A 474 -6.05 17.77 -1.13
N LEU A 475 -6.29 18.34 -2.31
CA LEU A 475 -5.96 19.74 -2.61
C LEU A 475 -6.84 20.72 -1.84
N PHE A 476 -8.02 20.25 -1.41
CA PHE A 476 -8.93 20.99 -0.54
C PHE A 476 -8.72 20.61 0.92
N ALA A 477 -8.49 19.32 1.18
CA ALA A 477 -8.40 18.79 2.53
C ALA A 477 -7.18 19.29 3.32
N LEU A 478 -6.00 19.40 2.70
CA LEU A 478 -4.80 19.89 3.40
C LEU A 478 -4.90 21.37 3.79
N PRO A 479 -5.31 22.29 2.90
CA PRO A 479 -5.59 23.68 3.29
C PRO A 479 -6.69 23.78 4.35
N ALA A 480 -7.78 23.01 4.22
CA ALA A 480 -8.86 23.01 5.20
C ALA A 480 -8.39 22.51 6.57
N SER A 481 -7.57 21.45 6.60
CA SER A 481 -6.93 20.94 7.81
C SER A 481 -6.03 21.99 8.46
N LEU A 482 -5.24 22.73 7.68
CA LEU A 482 -4.43 23.85 8.17
C LEU A 482 -5.29 24.99 8.72
N LEU A 483 -6.38 25.36 8.05
CA LEU A 483 -7.31 26.37 8.55
C LEU A 483 -7.97 25.91 9.86
N GLY A 484 -8.41 24.66 9.93
CA GLY A 484 -8.92 24.03 11.15
C GLY A 484 -7.89 24.10 12.28
N LEU A 485 -6.62 23.83 11.98
CA LEU A 485 -5.53 23.97 12.93
C LEU A 485 -5.42 25.40 13.46
N LEU A 486 -5.36 26.39 12.56
CA LEU A 486 -5.17 27.78 12.91
C LEU A 486 -6.32 28.32 13.76
N ILE A 487 -7.56 27.97 13.39
CA ILE A 487 -8.77 28.36 14.13
C ILE A 487 -8.78 27.67 15.50
N GLY A 488 -8.65 26.34 15.54
CA GLY A 488 -8.65 25.58 16.79
C GLY A 488 -7.54 26.03 17.73
N ASN A 489 -6.36 26.37 17.19
CA ASN A 489 -5.23 26.84 17.98
C ASN A 489 -5.50 28.20 18.66
N ARG A 490 -6.34 29.06 18.09
CA ARG A 490 -6.71 30.35 18.70
C ARG A 490 -7.65 30.18 19.90
N PHE A 491 -8.51 29.17 19.89
CA PHE A 491 -9.53 28.95 20.92
C PHE A 491 -9.16 27.87 21.95
N GLY A 492 -8.10 27.09 21.69
CA GLY A 492 -7.62 26.06 22.62
C GLY A 492 -6.78 26.61 23.77
N ILE A 493 -6.65 25.80 24.82
CA ILE A 493 -5.78 26.08 25.97
C ILE A 493 -4.32 26.09 25.52
N ASN A 494 -3.53 27.03 26.03
CA ASN A 494 -2.10 27.10 25.73
C ASN A 494 -1.37 25.81 26.13
N VAL A 495 -0.37 25.45 25.32
CA VAL A 495 0.48 24.29 25.58
C VAL A 495 1.32 24.53 26.82
N THR A 496 1.41 23.54 27.71
CA THR A 496 2.27 23.58 28.91
C THR A 496 3.75 23.60 28.55
N ASP A 497 4.58 24.23 29.38
CA ASP A 497 6.03 24.32 29.17
C ASP A 497 6.71 22.93 29.07
N ASP A 498 6.24 21.92 29.82
CA ASP A 498 6.74 20.54 29.74
C ASP A 498 6.61 19.93 28.33
N ILE A 499 5.46 20.13 27.67
CA ILE A 499 5.25 19.66 26.29
C ILE A 499 6.15 20.44 25.33
N ILE A 500 6.29 21.76 25.51
CA ILE A 500 7.18 22.60 24.69
C ILE A 500 8.63 22.13 24.81
N GLU A 501 9.08 21.80 26.01
CA GLU A 501 10.42 21.29 26.28
C GLU A 501 10.62 19.91 25.64
N LYS A 502 9.69 18.97 25.85
CA LYS A 502 9.73 17.63 25.24
C LYS A 502 9.75 17.67 23.72
N VAL A 503 8.92 18.50 23.09
CA VAL A 503 8.92 18.71 21.63
C VAL A 503 10.25 19.32 21.16
N SER A 504 10.83 20.24 21.93
CA SER A 504 12.14 20.82 21.60
C SER A 504 13.27 19.79 21.61
N LYS A 505 13.22 18.84 22.56
CA LYS A 505 14.18 17.74 22.68
C LYS A 505 14.13 16.72 21.54
N LEU A 506 13.04 16.68 20.76
CA LEU A 506 12.93 15.78 19.60
C LEU A 506 13.97 16.09 18.51
N HIS A 507 14.47 17.32 18.45
CA HIS A 507 15.37 17.79 17.40
C HIS A 507 16.86 17.61 17.74
N VAL A 508 17.17 17.23 18.98
CA VAL A 508 18.54 17.12 19.53
C VAL A 508 19.09 15.71 19.37
#